data_AF-A0ABD5DWC8-F1
#
_entry.id   AF-A0ABD5DWC8-F1
#
_cell.length_a   1.000
_cell.length_b   1.000
_cell.length_c   1.000
_cell.angle_alpha   90.00
_cell.angle_beta   90.00
_cell.angle_gamma   90.00
#
_symmetry.space_group_name_H-M   'P 1'
#
loop_
_entity.id
_entity.type
_entity.pdbx_description
1 polymer ?
#
loop_
_entity_poly.entity_id
_entity_poly.type
_entity_poly.pdbx_seq_one_letter_code
_entity_poly.pdbx_strand_id
1 'polypeptide(L)'
;YIQIAREEGGQILTGGERAAIAPALDNGCYIQPTLIKGRNDMRSFQEEIFGPVIGVTTFKDEAEALAIANETQFGVGAGVWT
;
A
#
# COMPACT_ATOMS: atom_id res chain seq x y z
N TYR A 1 9.82 -0.27 2.01
CA TYR A 1 8.62 -0.75 1.29
C TYR A 1 8.25 0.08 0.07
N ILE A 2 8.06 1.40 0.17
CA ILE A 2 7.70 2.23 -1.00
C ILE A 2 8.72 2.10 -2.13
N GLN A 3 10.02 2.12 -1.80
CA GLN A 3 11.08 1.91 -2.79
C GLN A 3 11.02 0.51 -3.42
N ILE A 4 10.81 -0.54 -2.62
CA ILE A 4 10.61 -1.93 -3.12
C ILE A 4 9.43 -1.97 -4.09
N ALA A 5 8.32 -1.29 -3.77
CA ALA A 5 7.17 -1.21 -4.66
C ALA A 5 7.53 -0.59 -6.01
N ARG A 6 8.35 0.48 -6.04
CA ARG A 6 8.84 1.07 -7.30
C ARG A 6 9.68 0.07 -8.09
N GLU A 7 10.58 -0.64 -7.42
CA GLU A 7 11.48 -1.64 -8.02
C GLU A 7 10.73 -2.85 -8.58
N GLU A 8 9.63 -3.24 -7.96
CA GLU A 8 8.74 -4.33 -8.40
C GLU A 8 7.69 -3.89 -9.45
N GLY A 9 7.79 -2.65 -9.96
CA GLY A 9 6.93 -2.13 -11.03
C GLY A 9 5.61 -1.49 -10.55
N GLY A 10 5.46 -1.26 -9.25
CA GLY A 10 4.35 -0.53 -8.66
C GLY A 10 4.39 0.96 -9.00
N GLN A 11 3.21 1.51 -9.28
CA GLN A 11 3.04 2.93 -9.57
C GLN A 11 2.66 3.68 -8.28
N ILE A 12 3.48 4.64 -7.86
CA ILE A 12 3.12 5.54 -6.75
C ILE A 12 2.20 6.63 -7.30
N LEU A 13 0.93 6.58 -6.92
CA LEU A 13 -0.10 7.52 -7.39
C LEU A 13 -0.04 8.86 -6.64
N THR A 14 0.32 8.82 -5.36
CA THR A 14 0.55 10.00 -4.53
C THR A 14 1.44 9.63 -3.33
N GLY A 15 2.05 10.64 -2.72
CA GLY A 15 2.98 10.47 -1.61
C GLY A 15 4.30 9.81 -2.04
N GLY A 16 4.82 8.93 -1.18
CA GLY A 16 6.04 8.18 -1.45
C GLY A 16 7.30 8.74 -0.80
N GLU A 17 7.23 9.97 -0.29
CA GLU A 17 8.40 10.70 0.21
C GLU A 17 8.23 11.10 1.67
N ARG A 18 9.31 11.61 2.25
CA ARG A 18 9.28 12.29 3.55
C ARG A 18 8.33 13.47 3.50
N ALA A 19 7.48 13.62 4.53
CA ALA A 19 6.57 14.76 4.60
C ALA A 19 7.27 16.00 5.16
N ALA A 20 7.23 17.09 4.40
CA ALA A 20 7.58 18.43 4.88
C ALA A 20 6.31 19.13 5.36
N ILE A 21 6.15 19.26 6.68
CA ILE A 21 4.94 19.83 7.31
C ILE A 21 5.16 21.30 7.66
N ALA A 22 6.23 21.59 8.40
CA ALA A 22 6.64 22.94 8.78
C ALA A 22 8.11 22.91 9.24
N PRO A 23 8.87 24.02 9.12
CA PRO A 23 10.28 24.07 9.52
C PRO A 23 10.55 23.61 10.96
N ALA A 24 9.65 23.93 11.89
CA ALA A 24 9.76 23.52 13.29
C ALA A 24 9.61 21.99 13.52
N LEU A 25 9.09 21.26 12.53
CA LEU A 25 8.84 19.82 12.57
C LEU A 25 9.79 19.03 11.67
N ASP A 26 10.77 19.69 11.04
CA ASP A 26 11.68 19.07 10.07
C ASP A 26 12.66 18.05 10.67
N ASN A 27 12.65 17.81 11.98
CA ASN A 27 13.40 16.73 12.61
C ASN A 27 12.55 15.51 12.98
N GLY A 28 11.25 15.51 12.66
CA GLY A 28 10.36 14.39 12.93
C GLY A 28 10.37 13.29 11.85
N CYS A 29 9.82 12.13 12.21
CA CYS A 29 9.68 10.95 11.35
C CYS A 29 8.36 10.97 10.58
N TYR A 30 8.13 12.01 9.77
CA TYR A 30 6.89 12.16 9.00
C TYR A 30 7.03 11.62 7.59
N ILE A 31 6.03 10.86 7.13
CA ILE A 31 5.95 10.31 5.79
C ILE A 31 4.62 10.72 5.15
N GLN A 32 4.64 11.00 3.84
CA GLN A 32 3.42 11.37 3.12
C GLN A 32 2.43 10.20 3.08
N PRO A 33 1.11 10.45 3.20
CA PRO A 33 0.10 9.47 2.86
C PRO A 33 0.33 8.97 1.43
N THR A 34 0.48 7.66 1.25
CA THR A 34 0.95 7.07 -0.01
C THR A 34 -0.07 6.10 -0.58
N LEU A 35 -0.37 6.24 -1.88
CA LEU A 35 -1.14 5.26 -2.63
C LEU A 35 -0.24 4.54 -3.64
N ILE A 36 -0.24 3.21 -3.59
CA ILE A 36 0.53 2.35 -4.50
C ILE A 36 -0.45 1.56 -5.35
N LYS A 37 -0.42 1.75 -6.68
CA LYS A 37 -1.11 0.87 -7.61
C LYS A 37 -0.17 -0.27 -8.02
N GLY A 38 -0.59 -1.52 -7.87
CA GLY A 38 0.29 -2.67 -8.09
C GLY A 38 -0.43 -4.01 -8.21
N ARG A 39 0.37 -5.08 -8.21
CA ARG A 39 -0.06 -6.48 -8.28
C ARG A 39 0.04 -7.12 -6.90
N ASN A 40 -0.84 -8.06 -6.59
CA ASN A 40 -0.93 -8.66 -5.25
C ASN A 40 0.33 -9.45 -4.85
N ASP A 41 1.09 -9.96 -5.81
CA ASP A 41 2.32 -10.75 -5.60
C ASP A 41 3.55 -9.90 -5.25
N MET A 42 3.41 -8.57 -5.24
CA MET A 42 4.47 -7.66 -4.82
C MET A 42 4.69 -7.75 -3.31
N ARG A 43 5.93 -7.62 -2.85
CA ARG A 43 6.24 -7.67 -1.41
C ARG A 43 5.52 -6.58 -0.61
N SER A 44 5.32 -5.41 -1.22
CA SER A 44 4.56 -4.30 -0.62
C SER A 44 3.05 -4.58 -0.46
N PHE A 45 2.52 -5.63 -1.08
CA PHE A 45 1.13 -6.08 -0.95
C PHE A 45 1.02 -7.32 -0.04
N GLN A 46 2.10 -8.09 0.10
CA GLN A 46 2.14 -9.31 0.93
C GLN A 46 2.63 -9.06 2.37
N GLU A 47 3.50 -8.08 2.58
CA GLU A 47 4.07 -7.75 3.89
C GLU A 47 3.37 -6.52 4.52
N GLU A 48 3.23 -6.52 5.85
CA GLU A 48 2.61 -5.41 6.58
C GLU A 48 3.57 -4.21 6.67
N ILE A 49 3.26 -3.13 5.93
CA ILE A 49 4.09 -1.90 5.90
C ILE A 49 3.98 -1.11 7.21
N PHE A 50 2.81 -1.14 7.87
CA PHE A 50 2.53 -0.43 9.13
C PHE A 50 2.73 1.10 9.09
N GLY A 51 2.69 1.70 7.90
CA GLY A 51 2.75 3.15 7.66
C GLY A 51 1.47 3.69 7.02
N PRO A 52 1.38 5.00 6.74
CA PRO A 52 0.21 5.61 6.08
C PRO A 52 0.24 5.30 4.57
N VAL A 53 0.17 4.01 4.22
CA VAL A 53 0.32 3.49 2.86
C VAL A 53 -0.87 2.58 2.55
N ILE A 54 -1.51 2.78 1.41
CA ILE A 54 -2.57 1.89 0.89
C ILE A 54 -2.11 1.31 -0.44
N GLY A 55 -2.16 -0.02 -0.54
CA GLY A 55 -2.07 -0.75 -1.80
C GLY A 55 -3.41 -0.78 -2.51
N VAL A 56 -3.39 -0.53 -3.82
CA VAL A 56 -4.56 -0.56 -4.71
C VAL A 56 -4.28 -1.56 -5.81
N THR A 57 -5.14 -2.56 -5.93
CA THR A 57 -5.12 -3.54 -7.02
C THR A 57 -6.51 -3.65 -7.63
N THR A 58 -6.58 -4.22 -8.83
CA THR A 58 -7.83 -4.38 -9.58
C THR A 58 -8.21 -5.85 -9.64
N PHE A 59 -9.50 -6.12 -9.70
CA PHE A 59 -10.07 -7.45 -9.96
C PHE A 59 -11.18 -7.30 -11.00
N LYS A 60 -11.49 -8.38 -11.72
CA LYS A 60 -12.50 -8.45 -12.77
C LYS A 60 -13.85 -8.90 -12.25
N ASP A 61 -13.85 -9.82 -11.30
CA ASP A 61 -15.04 -10.43 -10.73
C ASP A 61 -14.88 -10.75 -9.25
N GLU A 62 -15.98 -11.16 -8.62
CA GLU A 62 -16.04 -11.49 -7.20
C GLU A 62 -15.07 -12.63 -6.83
N ALA A 63 -14.92 -13.64 -7.70
CA ALA A 63 -14.05 -14.77 -7.43
C ALA A 63 -12.57 -14.34 -7.40
N GLU A 64 -12.15 -13.47 -8.32
CA GLU A 64 -10.81 -12.88 -8.31
C GLU A 64 -10.59 -11.98 -7.07
N ALA A 65 -11.58 -11.17 -6.68
CA ALA A 65 -11.49 -10.35 -5.48
C ALA A 65 -11.27 -11.19 -4.22
N LEU A 66 -12.01 -12.29 -4.07
CA LEU A 66 -11.88 -13.23 -2.96
C LEU A 66 -10.54 -13.96 -2.97
N ALA A 67 -10.03 -14.34 -4.16
CA ALA A 67 -8.72 -14.97 -4.28
C ALA A 67 -7.61 -14.04 -3.81
N ILE A 68 -7.62 -12.78 -4.28
CA ILE A 68 -6.67 -11.75 -3.88
C ILE A 68 -6.72 -11.49 -2.38
N ALA A 69 -7.92 -11.31 -1.81
CA ALA A 69 -8.09 -11.00 -0.39
C ALA A 69 -7.60 -12.12 0.55
N ASN A 70 -7.67 -13.38 0.10
CA ASN A 70 -7.22 -14.55 0.88
C ASN A 70 -5.77 -14.95 0.57
N GLU A 71 -5.12 -14.38 -0.45
CA GLU A 71 -3.72 -14.61 -0.79
C GLU A 71 -2.82 -13.74 0.11
N THR A 72 -2.81 -14.08 1.40
CA THR A 72 -1.98 -13.44 2.43
C THR A 72 -1.76 -14.41 3.59
N GLN A 73 -0.70 -14.18 4.39
CA GLN A 73 -0.45 -14.96 5.61
C GLN A 73 -1.26 -14.46 6.83
N PHE A 74 -1.96 -13.34 6.68
CA PHE A 74 -2.70 -12.68 7.76
C PHE A 74 -4.22 -12.90 7.66
N GLY A 75 -4.99 -12.45 8.66
CA GLY A 75 -6.45 -12.66 8.69
C GLY A 75 -7.21 -11.85 9.75
N VAL A 76 -6.80 -10.61 10.00
CA VAL A 76 -7.35 -9.78 11.11
C VAL A 76 -8.74 -9.23 10.80
N GLY A 77 -8.96 -8.74 9.58
CA GLY A 77 -10.25 -8.17 9.19
C GLY A 77 -10.28 -7.72 7.74
N ALA A 78 -11.49 -7.62 7.19
CA ALA A 78 -11.78 -7.14 5.84
C ALA A 78 -13.07 -6.30 5.84
N GLY A 79 -13.16 -5.36 4.91
CA GLY A 79 -14.37 -4.55 4.66
C GLY A 79 -14.85 -4.74 3.22
N VAL A 80 -16.17 -4.80 3.04
CA VAL A 80 -16.82 -4.94 1.73
C VAL A 80 -17.81 -3.79 1.56
N TRP A 81 -17.72 -3.09 0.43
CA TRP A 81 -18.69 -2.09 0.00
C TRP A 81 -19.41 -2.62 -1.23
N THR A 82 -20.74 -2.63 -1.19
CA THR A 82 -21.62 -3.17 -2.24
C THR A 82 -22.84 -2.29 -2.48
#